data_AF-A0A851LSW9-F1
#
_entry.id   AF-A0A851LSW9-F1
#
_cell.length_a   1.000
_cell.length_b   1.000
_cell.length_c   1.000
_cell.angle_alpha   90.00
_cell.angle_beta   90.00
_cell.angle_gamma   90.00
#
_symmetry.space_group_name_H-M   'P 1'
#
loop_
_entity.id
_entity.type
_entity.pdbx_description
1 polymer ?
#
loop_
_entity_poly.entity_id
_entity_poly.type
_entity_poly.pdbx_seq_one_letter_code
_entity_poly.pdbx_strand_id
1 'polypeptide(L)'
;QQKQQYTNQLAKETDKYIKEFGSLPATSEQRQRKIQKDRLVGEFTTALANFQRLQRQAAEKEKDFVARVRASSRVSGGAPEDSYKDGTLVSWDSQPQAQVQDEEITEDDLRLIEERESSIRQLEVSTSGFTAEYAFNVSKEKTFYNSIEANVENADVHVQQANQQLSRAANYQVMS
;
A
#
# COMPACT_ATOMS: atom_id res chain seq x y z
N GLN A 1 2.90 -14.28 9.37
CA GLN A 1 3.78 -14.47 8.19
C GLN A 1 3.08 -15.11 6.98
N GLN A 2 2.52 -16.33 7.08
CA GLN A 2 1.91 -17.02 5.91
C GLN A 2 0.84 -16.21 5.17
N LYS A 3 -0.09 -15.55 5.88
CA LYS A 3 -1.14 -14.73 5.25
C LYS A 3 -0.57 -13.59 4.40
N GLN A 4 0.51 -12.96 4.86
CA GLN A 4 1.14 -11.84 4.16
C GLN A 4 1.88 -12.29 2.89
N GLN A 5 2.62 -13.40 2.99
CA GLN A 5 3.27 -14.02 1.82
C GLN A 5 2.23 -14.41 0.77
N TYR A 6 1.12 -15.01 1.20
CA TYR A 6 0.01 -15.37 0.32
C TYR A 6 -0.61 -14.14 -0.36
N THR A 7 -0.86 -13.05 0.38
CA THR A 7 -1.38 -11.81 -0.23
C THR A 7 -0.41 -11.23 -1.26
N ASN A 8 0.90 -11.28 -0.99
CA ASN A 8 1.91 -10.83 -1.94
C ASN A 8 1.97 -11.71 -3.20
N GLN A 9 1.83 -13.02 -3.04
CA GLN A 9 1.73 -13.96 -4.15
C GLN A 9 0.51 -13.62 -5.03
N LEU A 10 -0.66 -13.45 -4.39
CA LEU A 10 -1.91 -13.13 -5.07
C LEU A 10 -1.82 -11.79 -5.82
N ALA A 11 -1.15 -10.79 -5.24
CA ALA A 11 -0.94 -9.51 -5.89
C ALA A 11 -0.08 -9.64 -7.16
N LYS A 12 0.99 -10.46 -7.12
CA LYS A 12 1.81 -10.76 -8.30
C LYS A 12 1.04 -11.52 -9.38
N GLU A 13 0.23 -12.50 -8.98
CA GLU A 13 -0.62 -13.25 -9.91
C GLU A 13 -1.68 -12.35 -10.56
N THR A 14 -2.29 -11.46 -9.78
CA THR A 14 -3.27 -10.49 -10.29
C THR A 14 -2.62 -9.53 -11.30
N ASP A 15 -1.44 -8.99 -11.00
CA ASP A 15 -0.66 -8.17 -11.93
C ASP A 15 -0.35 -8.92 -13.23
N LYS A 16 0.09 -10.18 -13.12
CA LYS A 16 0.34 -11.05 -14.27
C LYS A 16 -0.92 -11.22 -15.13
N TYR A 17 -2.06 -11.55 -14.55
CA TYR A 17 -3.30 -11.75 -15.30
C TYR A 17 -3.81 -10.47 -15.97
N ILE A 18 -3.66 -9.31 -15.32
CA ILE A 18 -4.00 -8.01 -15.91
C ILE A 18 -3.11 -7.71 -17.13
N LYS A 19 -1.82 -8.03 -17.05
CA LYS A 19 -0.87 -7.88 -18.18
C LYS A 19 -1.20 -8.84 -19.32
N GLU A 20 -1.44 -10.11 -19.02
CA GLU A 20 -1.83 -11.12 -20.01
C GLU A 20 -3.11 -10.72 -20.74
N PHE A 21 -4.14 -10.29 -19.99
CA PHE A 21 -5.40 -9.78 -20.56
C PHE A 21 -5.17 -8.59 -21.50
N GLY A 22 -4.24 -7.70 -21.16
CA GLY A 22 -3.86 -6.56 -21.98
C GLY A 22 -3.02 -6.89 -23.21
N SER A 23 -2.33 -8.03 -23.22
CA SER A 23 -1.51 -8.52 -24.33
C SER A 23 -2.27 -9.34 -25.37
N LEU A 24 -3.55 -9.61 -25.12
CA LEU A 24 -4.39 -10.36 -26.06
C LEU A 24 -4.47 -9.63 -27.41
N PRO A 25 -4.49 -10.36 -28.54
CA PRO A 25 -4.47 -9.77 -29.87
C PRO A 25 -5.58 -8.73 -30.07
N ALA A 26 -5.30 -7.71 -30.88
CA ALA A 26 -6.29 -6.72 -31.25
C ALA A 26 -7.44 -7.39 -32.02
N THR A 27 -8.64 -7.35 -31.44
CA THR A 27 -9.89 -7.78 -32.06
C THR A 27 -10.80 -6.56 -32.28
N SER A 28 -11.93 -6.73 -32.97
CA SER A 28 -12.97 -5.70 -33.10
C SER A 28 -13.46 -5.14 -31.75
N GLU A 29 -13.24 -5.84 -30.64
CA GLU A 29 -13.63 -5.47 -29.28
C GLU A 29 -12.53 -4.72 -28.50
N GLN A 30 -11.46 -4.26 -29.17
CA GLN A 30 -10.30 -3.63 -28.52
C GLN A 30 -10.68 -2.49 -27.56
N ARG A 31 -11.65 -1.64 -27.93
CA ARG A 31 -12.14 -0.55 -27.07
C ARG A 31 -12.79 -1.06 -25.78
N GLN A 32 -13.62 -2.10 -25.88
CA GLN A 32 -14.28 -2.69 -24.70
C GLN A 32 -13.27 -3.38 -23.80
N ARG A 33 -12.30 -4.11 -24.39
CA ARG A 33 -11.20 -4.75 -23.65
C ARG A 33 -10.37 -3.73 -22.89
N LYS A 34 -10.06 -2.58 -23.49
CA LYS A 34 -9.36 -1.48 -22.82
C LYS A 34 -10.13 -0.96 -21.61
N ILE A 35 -11.42 -0.66 -21.77
CA ILE A 35 -12.27 -0.19 -20.65
C ILE A 35 -12.28 -1.20 -19.50
N GLN A 36 -12.38 -2.49 -19.82
CA GLN A 36 -12.33 -3.55 -18.80
C GLN A 36 -10.95 -3.61 -18.12
N LYS A 37 -9.86 -3.49 -18.88
CA LYS A 37 -8.50 -3.45 -18.32
C LYS A 37 -8.33 -2.25 -17.38
N ASP A 38 -8.73 -1.05 -17.80
CA ASP A 38 -8.60 0.16 -17.00
C ASP A 38 -9.40 0.04 -15.70
N ARG A 39 -10.58 -0.56 -15.76
CA ARG A 39 -11.39 -0.87 -14.57
C ARG A 39 -10.69 -1.86 -13.64
N LEU A 40 -10.16 -2.96 -14.17
CA LEU A 40 -9.41 -3.97 -13.39
C LEU A 40 -8.18 -3.37 -12.70
N VAL A 41 -7.43 -2.53 -13.42
CA VAL A 41 -6.27 -1.80 -12.87
C VAL A 41 -6.70 -0.87 -11.75
N GLY A 42 -7.81 -0.13 -11.92
CA GLY A 42 -8.34 0.77 -10.89
C GLY A 42 -8.81 0.04 -9.62
N GLU A 43 -9.56 -1.05 -9.79
CA GLU A 43 -10.02 -1.90 -8.68
C GLU A 43 -8.83 -2.52 -7.94
N PHE A 44 -7.84 -3.06 -8.66
CA PHE A 44 -6.65 -3.65 -8.07
C PHE A 44 -5.78 -2.61 -7.34
N THR A 45 -5.59 -1.43 -7.92
CA THR A 45 -4.87 -0.32 -7.25
C THR A 45 -5.55 0.08 -5.94
N THR A 46 -6.90 0.13 -5.94
CA THR A 46 -7.69 0.42 -4.74
C THR A 46 -7.52 -0.66 -3.67
N ALA A 47 -7.54 -1.93 -4.07
CA ALA A 47 -7.31 -3.05 -3.16
C ALA A 47 -5.91 -3.01 -2.53
N LEU A 48 -4.87 -2.72 -3.32
CA LEU A 48 -3.50 -2.57 -2.82
C LEU A 48 -3.36 -1.40 -1.84
N ALA A 49 -3.96 -0.25 -2.13
CA ALA A 49 -3.94 0.90 -1.23
C ALA A 49 -4.61 0.58 0.12
N ASN A 50 -5.74 -0.12 0.10
CA ASN A 50 -6.42 -0.58 1.31
C ASN A 50 -5.56 -1.57 2.12
N PHE A 51 -4.90 -2.51 1.44
CA PHE A 51 -4.00 -3.46 2.08
C PHE A 51 -2.82 -2.76 2.75
N GLN A 52 -2.18 -1.80 2.08
CA GLN A 52 -1.11 -1.00 2.63
C GLN A 52 -1.57 -0.24 3.88
N ARG A 53 -2.78 0.34 3.87
CA ARG A 53 -3.36 1.02 5.04
C ARG A 53 -3.54 0.06 6.21
N LEU A 54 -4.10 -1.12 5.99
CA LEU A 54 -4.29 -2.13 7.03
C LEU A 54 -2.97 -2.60 7.63
N GLN A 55 -1.92 -2.72 6.83
CA GLN A 55 -0.60 -3.07 7.33
C GLN A 55 0.05 -1.98 8.16
N ARG A 56 -0.10 -0.71 7.77
CA ARG A 56 0.33 0.41 8.62
C ARG A 56 -0.38 0.35 9.97
N GLN A 57 -1.69 0.13 9.99
CA GLN A 57 -2.45 -0.04 11.23
C GLN A 57 -1.96 -1.24 12.07
N ALA A 58 -1.59 -2.36 11.42
CA ALA A 58 -1.02 -3.50 12.12
C ALA A 58 0.36 -3.18 12.72
N ALA A 59 1.22 -2.47 11.98
CA ALA A 59 2.51 -2.03 12.46
C ALA A 59 2.39 -1.05 13.64
N GLU A 60 1.46 -0.07 13.57
CA GLU A 60 1.22 0.86 14.68
C GLU A 60 0.70 0.15 15.93
N LYS A 61 -0.20 -0.83 15.80
CA LYS A 61 -0.64 -1.64 16.94
C LYS A 61 0.49 -2.42 17.60
N GLU A 62 1.44 -2.91 16.80
CA GLU A 62 2.61 -3.63 17.27
C GLU A 62 3.60 -2.68 17.98
N LYS A 63 3.79 -1.46 17.45
CA LYS A 63 4.56 -0.40 18.12
C LYS A 63 3.92 0.00 19.46
N ASP A 64 2.60 0.18 19.49
CA ASP A 64 1.86 0.48 20.71
C ASP A 64 1.99 -0.64 21.75
N PHE A 65 2.00 -1.89 21.29
CA PHE A 65 2.22 -3.05 22.16
C PHE A 65 3.62 -3.02 22.79
N VAL A 66 4.66 -2.84 21.97
CA VAL A 66 6.05 -2.70 22.43
C VAL A 66 6.18 -1.54 23.43
N ALA A 67 5.58 -0.39 23.14
CA ALA A 67 5.60 0.77 24.03
C ALA A 67 4.92 0.47 25.38
N ARG A 68 3.78 -0.22 25.36
CA ARG A 68 3.08 -0.63 26.60
C ARG A 68 3.87 -1.64 27.43
N VAL A 69 4.46 -2.67 26.82
CA VAL A 69 5.30 -3.65 27.53
C VAL A 69 6.46 -2.91 28.21
N ARG A 70 7.18 -2.06 27.46
CA ARG A 70 8.27 -1.24 28.00
C ARG A 70 7.83 -0.30 29.13
N ALA A 71 6.63 0.29 29.04
CA ALA A 71 6.09 1.16 30.08
C ALA A 71 5.61 0.36 31.31
N SER A 72 5.02 -0.82 31.12
CA SER A 72 4.55 -1.68 32.21
C SER A 72 5.70 -2.20 33.06
N SER A 73 6.83 -2.57 32.45
CA SER A 73 8.06 -2.92 33.18
C SER A 73 8.62 -1.73 33.98
N ARG A 74 8.32 -0.48 33.58
CA ARG A 74 8.73 0.74 34.31
C ARG A 74 7.72 1.21 35.37
N VAL A 75 6.42 0.99 35.16
CA VAL A 75 5.32 1.53 35.98
C VAL A 75 5.00 0.66 37.21
N SER A 76 5.44 -0.60 37.25
CA SER A 76 5.41 -1.41 38.47
C SER A 76 6.22 -0.79 39.63
N GLY A 77 7.10 0.19 39.33
CA GLY A 77 7.90 0.95 40.30
C GLY A 77 7.34 2.30 40.78
N GLY A 78 6.12 2.70 40.42
CA GLY A 78 5.51 3.91 41.02
C GLY A 78 4.59 4.68 40.07
N ALA A 79 3.29 4.56 40.28
CA ALA A 79 2.34 5.57 39.83
C ALA A 79 2.40 6.77 40.81
N PRO A 80 2.41 8.03 40.34
CA PRO A 80 2.11 9.15 41.22
C PRO A 80 0.59 9.18 41.43
N GLU A 81 0.13 8.78 42.61
CA GLU A 81 -1.22 9.12 43.06
C GLU A 81 -1.27 10.64 43.29
N ASP A 82 -1.76 11.37 42.29
CA ASP A 82 -2.34 12.69 42.51
C ASP A 82 -3.70 12.48 43.21
N SER A 83 -3.70 12.61 44.53
CA SER A 83 -4.91 12.73 45.34
C SER A 83 -4.63 13.54 46.60
N TYR A 84 -4.88 14.85 46.49
CA TYR A 84 -5.36 15.77 47.52
C TYR A 84 -5.11 15.39 49.01
N LYS A 85 -4.37 16.25 49.73
CA LYS A 85 -4.84 17.12 50.83
C LYS A 85 -3.72 17.45 51.84
N ASP A 86 -3.55 18.75 52.02
CA ASP A 86 -3.33 19.51 53.26
C ASP A 86 -2.20 19.09 54.22
N GLY A 87 -1.40 20.09 54.60
CA GLY A 87 -0.17 19.90 55.36
C GLY A 87 -0.41 19.48 56.81
N THR A 88 0.50 18.66 57.34
CA THR A 88 0.97 18.69 58.74
C THR A 88 2.25 17.85 58.85
N LEU A 89 3.28 18.48 59.43
CA LEU A 89 4.54 17.91 59.91
C LEU A 89 4.35 16.65 60.79
N VAL A 90 5.04 15.55 60.48
CA VAL A 90 5.68 14.69 61.51
C VAL A 90 6.92 14.00 60.93
N SER A 91 8.05 14.15 61.62
CA SER A 91 9.32 13.44 61.38
C SER A 91 9.28 12.07 62.06
N TRP A 92 9.72 11.00 61.39
CA TRP A 92 10.21 9.78 62.06
C TRP A 92 11.19 9.02 61.16
N ASP A 93 12.46 9.05 61.55
CA ASP A 93 13.54 8.20 61.02
C ASP A 93 13.22 6.71 61.22
N SER A 94 13.29 5.92 60.14
CA SER A 94 13.62 4.49 60.16
C SER A 94 13.93 4.02 58.73
N GLN A 95 15.22 3.78 58.46
CA GLN A 95 15.70 2.98 57.32
C GLN A 95 15.06 1.56 57.35
N PRO A 96 14.86 0.89 56.20
CA PRO A 96 15.94 0.55 55.29
C PRO A 96 15.77 1.21 53.91
N GLN A 97 16.91 1.39 53.24
CA GLN A 97 16.96 1.59 51.81
C GLN A 97 16.05 0.56 51.15
N ALA A 98 14.87 0.99 50.70
CA ALA A 98 14.21 0.27 49.62
C ALA A 98 15.22 0.35 48.49
N GLN A 99 15.97 -0.74 48.26
CA GLN A 99 16.48 -1.00 46.94
C GLN A 99 15.26 -0.86 46.05
N VAL A 100 15.20 0.25 45.33
CA VAL A 100 14.51 0.32 44.06
C VAL A 100 15.15 -0.83 43.29
N GLN A 101 14.53 -2.01 43.37
CA GLN A 101 14.64 -2.96 42.29
C GLN A 101 14.06 -2.16 41.14
N ASP A 102 14.94 -1.51 40.38
CA ASP A 102 14.70 -1.37 38.96
C ASP A 102 14.29 -2.78 38.53
N GLU A 103 12.99 -3.04 38.41
CA GLU A 103 12.49 -4.23 37.74
C GLU A 103 12.95 -4.04 36.30
N GLU A 104 14.18 -4.50 36.07
CA GLU A 104 14.83 -4.53 34.78
C GLU A 104 13.87 -5.26 33.82
N ILE A 105 13.76 -4.77 32.59
CA ILE A 105 12.95 -5.41 31.55
C ILE A 105 13.31 -6.90 31.57
N THR A 106 12.34 -7.76 31.83
CA THR A 106 12.61 -9.19 32.01
C THR A 106 13.13 -9.78 30.69
N GLU A 107 13.88 -10.87 30.76
CA GLU A 107 14.36 -11.52 29.53
C GLU A 107 13.19 -11.98 28.62
N ASP A 108 12.04 -12.32 29.21
CA ASP A 108 10.82 -12.64 28.48
C ASP A 108 10.20 -11.41 27.79
N ASP A 109 10.20 -10.24 28.44
CA ASP A 109 9.78 -8.98 27.83
C ASP A 109 10.69 -8.60 26.64
N LEU A 110 12.00 -8.78 26.79
CA LEU A 110 12.97 -8.52 25.71
C LEU A 110 12.73 -9.44 24.51
N ARG A 111 12.49 -10.74 24.73
CA ARG A 111 12.18 -11.70 23.66
C ARG A 111 10.89 -11.33 22.93
N LEU A 112 9.86 -10.93 23.68
CA LEU A 112 8.60 -10.51 23.09
C LEU A 112 8.78 -9.24 22.24
N ILE A 113 9.49 -8.24 22.76
CA ILE A 113 9.83 -7.02 22.02
C ILE A 113 10.58 -7.34 20.73
N GLU A 114 11.58 -8.21 20.78
CA GLU A 114 12.37 -8.59 19.60
C GLU A 114 11.50 -9.27 18.53
N GLU A 115 10.63 -10.21 18.94
CA GLU A 115 9.68 -10.87 18.03
C GLU A 115 8.77 -9.82 17.34
N ARG A 116 8.29 -8.85 18.11
CA ARG A 116 7.39 -7.79 17.61
C ARG A 116 8.10 -6.81 16.68
N GLU A 117 9.32 -6.40 17.00
CA GLU A 117 10.14 -5.56 16.12
C GLU A 117 10.51 -6.26 14.80
N SER A 118 10.77 -7.57 14.84
CA SER A 118 10.98 -8.38 13.65
C SER A 118 9.72 -8.40 12.77
N SER A 119 8.54 -8.58 13.37
CA SER A 119 7.25 -8.52 12.70
C SER A 119 7.01 -7.17 12.02
N ILE A 120 7.31 -6.05 12.70
CA ILE A 120 7.19 -4.69 12.15
C ILE A 120 8.07 -4.53 10.91
N ARG A 121 9.36 -4.90 10.99
CA ARG A 121 10.29 -4.83 9.83
C ARG A 121 9.75 -5.61 8.62
N GLN A 122 9.17 -6.78 8.87
CA GLN A 122 8.60 -7.61 7.81
C GLN A 122 7.31 -7.02 7.20
N LEU A 123 6.48 -6.35 8.02
CA LEU A 123 5.31 -5.59 7.57
C LEU A 123 5.70 -4.42 6.68
N GLU A 124 6.77 -3.70 6.99
CA GLU A 124 7.19 -2.50 6.27
C GLU A 124 7.85 -2.80 4.91
N VAL A 125 8.68 -3.85 4.83
CA VAL A 125 9.45 -4.20 3.63
C VAL A 125 8.59 -4.86 2.54
N SER A 126 7.70 -5.77 2.92
CA SER A 126 7.18 -6.75 1.98
C SER A 126 6.06 -6.26 1.05
N THR A 127 5.48 -5.10 1.31
CA THR A 127 4.37 -4.55 0.51
C THR A 127 4.61 -3.16 -0.01
N SER A 128 5.30 -2.32 0.76
CA SER A 128 5.69 -0.99 0.31
C SER A 128 6.44 -1.04 -1.02
N GLY A 129 7.31 -2.04 -1.21
CA GLY A 129 8.02 -2.26 -2.48
C GLY A 129 7.08 -2.63 -3.64
N PHE A 130 6.24 -3.64 -3.47
CA PHE A 130 5.34 -4.11 -4.53
C PHE A 130 4.31 -3.05 -4.94
N THR A 131 3.68 -2.38 -3.98
CA THR A 131 2.65 -1.37 -4.28
C THR A 131 3.23 -0.17 -5.01
N ALA A 132 4.43 0.27 -4.62
CA ALA A 132 5.13 1.37 -5.30
C ALA A 132 5.57 0.97 -6.72
N GLU A 133 6.14 -0.22 -6.88
CA GLU A 133 6.55 -0.75 -8.18
C GLU A 133 5.34 -0.92 -9.12
N TYR A 134 4.24 -1.47 -8.62
CA TYR A 134 3.01 -1.65 -9.39
C TYR A 134 2.43 -0.29 -9.83
N ALA A 135 2.31 0.68 -8.91
CA ALA A 135 1.81 2.01 -9.23
C ALA A 135 2.67 2.72 -10.29
N PHE A 136 4.00 2.58 -10.19
CA PHE A 136 4.93 3.11 -11.19
C PHE A 136 4.73 2.47 -12.57
N ASN A 137 4.64 1.14 -12.63
CA ASN A 137 4.43 0.40 -13.87
C ASN A 137 3.10 0.76 -14.53
N VAL A 138 2.02 0.85 -13.76
CA VAL A 138 0.69 1.28 -14.26
C VAL A 138 0.75 2.69 -14.83
N SER A 139 1.43 3.63 -14.15
CA SER A 139 1.56 5.00 -14.65
C SER A 139 2.32 5.07 -15.98
N LYS A 140 3.40 4.29 -16.09
CA LYS A 140 4.19 4.18 -17.33
C LYS A 140 3.35 3.62 -18.47
N GLU A 141 2.64 2.54 -18.20
CA GLU A 141 1.81 1.83 -19.16
C GLU A 141 0.64 2.70 -19.66
N LYS A 142 -0.04 3.42 -18.76
CA LYS A 142 -1.11 4.37 -19.11
C LYS A 142 -0.59 5.50 -20.01
N THR A 143 0.60 6.01 -19.73
CA THR A 143 1.23 7.07 -20.54
C THR A 143 1.55 6.56 -21.95
N PHE A 144 2.08 5.34 -22.06
CA PHE A 144 2.38 4.71 -23.34
C PHE A 144 1.12 4.45 -24.18
N TYR A 145 0.06 3.86 -23.60
CA TYR A 145 -1.18 3.60 -24.33
C TYR A 145 -1.91 4.86 -24.79
N ASN A 146 -1.90 5.93 -23.99
CA ASN A 146 -2.49 7.21 -24.38
C ASN A 146 -1.80 7.78 -25.64
N SER A 147 -0.48 7.61 -25.78
CA SER A 147 0.25 8.07 -26.96
C SER A 147 -0.04 7.26 -28.23
N ILE A 148 -0.25 5.93 -28.10
CA ILE A 148 -0.65 5.09 -29.23
C ILE A 148 -2.07 5.41 -29.66
N GLU A 149 -2.99 5.54 -28.72
CA GLU A 149 -4.39 5.81 -29.03
C GLU A 149 -4.56 7.15 -29.75
N ALA A 150 -3.91 8.21 -29.28
CA ALA A 150 -3.91 9.50 -29.97
C ALA A 150 -3.36 9.37 -31.41
N ASN A 151 -2.32 8.57 -31.61
CA ASN A 151 -1.75 8.37 -32.94
C ASN A 151 -2.64 7.51 -33.86
N VAL A 152 -3.27 6.46 -33.34
CA VAL A 152 -4.19 5.58 -34.09
C VAL A 152 -5.48 6.31 -34.44
N GLU A 153 -6.05 7.07 -33.50
CA GLU A 153 -7.26 7.87 -33.73
C GLU A 153 -7.02 8.95 -34.79
N ASN A 154 -5.85 9.62 -34.74
CA ASN A 154 -5.43 10.53 -35.81
C ASN A 154 -5.26 9.81 -37.15
N ALA A 155 -4.70 8.60 -37.18
CA ALA A 155 -4.54 7.83 -38.41
C ALA A 155 -5.89 7.42 -39.03
N ASP A 156 -6.85 6.98 -38.20
CA ASP A 156 -8.21 6.65 -38.68
C ASP A 156 -8.93 7.89 -39.24
N VAL A 157 -8.84 9.03 -38.54
CA VAL A 157 -9.36 10.32 -39.03
C VAL A 157 -8.71 10.71 -40.37
N HIS A 158 -7.39 10.58 -40.51
CA HIS A 158 -6.71 10.86 -41.77
C HIS A 158 -7.13 9.93 -42.90
N VAL A 159 -7.34 8.63 -42.63
CA VAL A 159 -7.83 7.66 -43.63
C VAL A 159 -9.25 7.99 -44.05
N GLN A 160 -10.14 8.31 -43.11
CA GLN A 160 -11.51 8.72 -43.42
C GLN A 160 -11.54 10.01 -44.25
N GLN A 161 -10.72 11.00 -43.89
CA GLN A 161 -10.59 12.25 -44.65
C GLN A 161 -10.02 12.00 -46.05
N ALA A 162 -8.99 11.16 -46.18
CA ALA A 162 -8.41 10.77 -47.47
C ALA A 162 -9.45 10.07 -48.36
N ASN A 163 -10.24 9.14 -47.81
CA ASN A 163 -11.33 8.48 -48.54
C ASN A 163 -12.41 9.48 -48.99
N GLN A 164 -12.77 10.47 -48.16
CA GLN A 164 -13.71 11.52 -48.57
C GLN A 164 -13.15 12.38 -49.70
N GLN A 165 -11.87 12.77 -49.63
CA GLN A 165 -11.24 13.55 -50.69
C GLN A 165 -11.12 12.75 -52.00
N LEU A 166 -10.75 11.47 -51.93
CA LEU A 166 -10.71 10.57 -53.10
C LEU A 166 -12.10 10.40 -53.72
N SER A 167 -13.15 10.22 -52.92
CA SER A 167 -14.52 10.13 -53.41
C SER A 167 -14.99 11.41 -54.10
N ARG A 168 -14.67 12.59 -53.53
CA ARG A 168 -14.95 13.88 -54.16
C ARG A 168 -14.20 14.03 -55.48
N ALA A 169 -12.90 13.72 -55.50
CA ALA A 169 -12.07 13.81 -56.70
C ALA A 169 -12.57 12.88 -57.82
N ALA A 170 -12.98 11.65 -57.48
CA ALA A 170 -13.57 10.71 -58.42
C ALA A 170 -14.89 11.26 -59.01
N ASN A 171 -15.76 11.86 -58.19
CA ASN A 171 -16.99 12.49 -58.69
C ASN A 171 -16.70 13.67 -59.64
N TYR A 172 -15.68 14.48 -59.36
CA TYR A 172 -15.27 15.55 -60.28
C TYR A 172 -14.74 15.01 -61.61
N GLN A 173 -14.01 13.89 -61.63
CA GLN A 173 -13.55 13.24 -62.85
C GLN A 173 -14.68 12.68 -63.72
N VAL A 174 -15.80 12.24 -63.12
CA VAL A 174 -16.97 11.76 -63.87
C VAL A 174 -17.79 12.92 -64.47
N MET A 175 -17.67 14.11 -63.89
CA MET A 175 -18.40 15.31 -64.34
C MET A 175 -17.62 16.17 -65.35
N SER A 176 -16.32 15.92 -65.57
CA SER A 176 -15.49 16.57 -66.60
C SER A 176 -15.48 15.78 -67.91
#